data_AF-A0A1B6LV65-F1
#
_entry.id   AF-A0A1B6LV65-F1
#
_cell.length_a   1.000
_cell.length_b   1.000
_cell.length_c   1.000
_cell.angle_alpha   90.00
_cell.angle_beta   90.00
_cell.angle_gamma   90.00
#
_symmetry.space_group_name_H-M   'P 1'
#
loop_
_entity.id
_entity.type
_entity.pdbx_description
1 polymer ?
#
loop_
_entity_poly.entity_id
_entity_poly.type
_entity_poly.pdbx_seq_one_letter_code
_entity_poly.pdbx_strand_id
1 'polypeptide(L)'
;LVVVYFFTNKPLPSPADQSSVANKTGSRTVPTLRFVIVITRHGNRAPFYTYPSSSYRANNTRVWPYGRGQLTHNGRIQLYKLGAKFRSMYNGFLDQHYYPDNFKAFSTPSDRSQQSAQLFLAGLFPPT
;
A
#
# COMPACT_ATOMS: atom_id res chain seq x y z
N LEU A 1 -6.39 -3.25 -8.45
CA LEU A 1 -6.16 -1.80 -8.25
C LEU A 1 -6.56 -1.52 -6.81
N VAL A 2 -5.70 -0.87 -6.03
CA VAL A 2 -6.06 -0.32 -4.71
C VAL A 2 -5.97 1.19 -4.85
N VAL A 3 -7.04 1.88 -4.48
CA VAL A 3 -7.11 3.34 -4.51
C VAL A 3 -7.34 3.84 -3.10
N VAL A 4 -6.48 4.73 -2.64
CA VAL A 4 -6.56 5.34 -1.32
C VAL A 4 -6.64 6.85 -1.48
N TYR A 5 -7.60 7.46 -0.77
CA TYR A 5 -7.79 8.90 -0.69
C TYR A 5 -7.60 9.34 0.76
N PHE A 6 -6.85 10.41 0.95
CA PHE A 6 -6.83 11.10 2.24
C PHE A 6 -6.89 12.61 2.00
N PHE A 7 -7.79 13.28 2.70
CA PHE A 7 -7.98 14.73 2.63
C PHE A 7 -8.03 15.32 4.04
N THR A 8 -7.53 16.54 4.20
CA THR A 8 -7.67 17.31 5.43
C THR A 8 -8.14 18.73 5.14
N ASN A 9 -9.19 19.14 5.85
CA ASN A 9 -9.65 20.52 5.84
C ASN A 9 -8.93 21.37 6.91
N LYS A 10 -8.20 20.74 7.84
CA LYS A 10 -7.46 21.42 8.90
C LYS A 10 -6.08 21.85 8.39
N PRO A 11 -5.59 23.06 8.72
CA PRO A 11 -4.20 23.42 8.49
C PRO A 11 -3.29 22.43 9.21
N LEU A 12 -2.25 21.96 8.53
CA LEU A 12 -1.20 21.18 9.19
C LEU A 12 -0.37 22.11 10.09
N PRO A 13 0.06 21.63 11.27
CA PRO A 13 0.98 22.40 12.10
C PRO A 13 2.26 22.72 11.31
N SER A 14 2.83 23.91 11.55
CA SER A 14 4.07 24.32 10.88
C SER A 14 5.16 23.29 11.17
N PRO A 15 6.00 22.90 10.18
CA PRO A 15 7.07 21.98 10.44
C PRO A 15 8.01 22.66 11.43
N ALA A 16 8.49 21.93 12.44
CA ALA A 16 9.68 22.36 13.16
C ALA A 16 10.78 22.60 12.13
N ASP A 17 11.51 23.71 12.24
CA ASP A 17 12.49 24.19 11.26
C ASP A 17 13.41 23.05 10.79
N GLN A 18 13.19 22.58 9.55
CA GLN A 18 14.06 21.64 8.85
C GLN A 18 14.61 22.34 7.61
N SER A 19 15.57 23.22 7.86
CA SER A 19 16.54 23.60 6.84
C SER A 19 17.30 22.36 6.37
N SER A 20 16.99 21.83 5.19
CA SER A 20 17.95 21.22 4.25
C SER A 20 17.26 20.45 3.12
N VAL A 21 17.69 20.78 1.90
CA VAL A 21 17.94 19.88 0.76
C VAL A 21 17.15 18.57 0.77
N ALA A 22 16.08 18.50 -0.04
CA ALA A 22 15.36 17.31 -0.49
C ALA A 22 15.83 15.97 0.12
N ASN A 23 15.42 15.70 1.36
CA ASN A 23 15.65 14.42 2.01
C ASN A 23 14.96 13.31 1.20
N LYS A 24 15.75 12.51 0.47
CA LYS A 24 15.25 11.35 -0.31
C LYS A 24 14.52 10.30 0.54
N THR A 25 14.60 10.44 1.86
CA THR A 25 14.05 9.56 2.90
C THR A 25 13.21 10.29 3.96
N GLY A 26 12.94 11.59 3.80
CA GLY A 26 12.19 12.41 4.77
C GLY A 26 10.67 12.37 4.55
N SER A 27 9.92 12.86 5.55
CA SER A 27 8.49 13.13 5.40
C SER A 27 8.27 14.11 4.25
N ARG A 28 7.32 13.80 3.37
CA ARG A 28 6.86 14.65 2.26
C ARG A 28 5.74 15.59 2.71
N THR A 29 5.37 15.56 3.98
CA THR A 29 4.36 16.44 4.57
C THR A 29 4.89 17.87 4.59
N VAL A 30 4.17 18.76 3.93
CA VAL A 30 4.37 20.22 3.98
C VAL A 30 3.06 20.90 4.41
N PRO A 31 3.08 22.12 4.99
CA PRO A 31 1.88 22.76 5.54
C PRO A 31 0.73 22.95 4.55
N THR A 32 1.07 23.07 3.27
CA THR A 32 0.12 23.26 2.17
C THR A 32 -0.44 21.95 1.61
N LEU A 33 0.02 20.79 2.07
CA LEU A 33 -0.49 19.50 1.63
C LEU A 33 -1.92 19.30 2.13
N ARG A 34 -2.87 19.16 1.18
CA ARG A 34 -4.29 18.98 1.49
C ARG A 34 -4.82 17.60 1.14
N PHE A 35 -4.20 16.92 0.18
CA PHE A 35 -4.77 15.73 -0.43
C PHE A 35 -3.71 14.79 -1.02
N VAL A 36 -3.90 13.49 -0.84
CA VAL A 36 -3.06 12.44 -1.44
C VAL A 36 -3.95 11.36 -2.03
N ILE A 37 -3.67 10.98 -3.28
CA ILE A 37 -4.21 9.78 -3.92
C ILE A 37 -3.08 8.77 -4.10
N VAL A 38 -3.32 7.53 -3.69
CA VAL A 38 -2.44 6.40 -3.98
C VAL A 38 -3.18 5.40 -4.85
N ILE A 39 -2.64 5.12 -6.03
CA ILE A 39 -3.14 4.10 -6.95
C ILE A 39 -2.06 3.04 -7.10
N THR A 40 -2.36 1.80 -6.69
CA THR A 40 -1.38 0.72 -6.78
C THR A 40 -1.97 -0.57 -7.34
N ARG A 41 -1.10 -1.38 -7.93
CA ARG A 41 -1.41 -2.75 -8.35
C ARG A 41 -1.41 -3.67 -7.14
N HIS A 42 -2.01 -4.84 -7.30
CA HIS A 42 -1.81 -5.94 -6.37
C HIS A 42 -0.33 -6.35 -6.29
N GLY A 43 0.06 -7.03 -5.21
CA GLY A 43 1.41 -7.58 -5.04
C GLY A 43 1.78 -8.65 -6.05
N ASN A 44 3.03 -9.12 -6.00
CA ASN A 44 3.46 -10.29 -6.76
C ASN A 44 2.51 -11.48 -6.53
N ARG A 45 2.19 -12.21 -7.60
CA ARG A 45 1.22 -13.31 -7.59
C ARG A 45 1.66 -14.45 -8.48
N ALA A 46 1.08 -15.63 -8.24
CA ALA A 46 1.16 -16.75 -9.16
C ALA A 46 0.54 -16.38 -10.53
N PRO A 47 1.00 -17.03 -11.63
CA PRO A 47 0.41 -16.85 -12.95
C PRO A 47 -1.06 -17.34 -12.97
N PHE A 48 -1.86 -16.84 -13.92
CA PHE A 48 -3.21 -17.36 -14.19
C PHE A 48 -3.19 -18.48 -15.24
N TYR A 49 -2.26 -18.37 -16.19
CA TYR A 49 -2.09 -19.31 -17.28
C TYR A 49 -0.60 -19.54 -17.46
N THR A 50 -0.26 -20.73 -17.93
CA THR A 50 1.10 -21.12 -18.30
C THR A 50 1.03 -21.79 -19.65
N TYR A 51 2.03 -21.52 -20.49
CA TYR A 51 2.13 -22.13 -21.82
C TYR A 51 2.31 -23.66 -21.71
N PRO A 52 1.99 -24.42 -22.78
CA PRO A 52 1.96 -25.88 -22.74
C PRO A 52 3.28 -26.57 -22.35
N SER A 53 4.44 -25.97 -22.56
CA SER A 53 5.76 -26.53 -22.21
C SER A 53 6.36 -25.97 -20.92
N SER A 54 5.60 -25.22 -20.12
CA SER A 54 6.12 -24.61 -18.89
C SER A 54 6.39 -25.64 -17.79
N SER A 55 7.60 -25.62 -17.24
CA SER A 55 7.98 -26.39 -16.05
C SER A 55 7.30 -25.88 -14.77
N TYR A 56 6.88 -24.62 -14.74
CA TYR A 56 6.26 -23.95 -13.59
C TYR A 56 4.76 -23.75 -13.78
N ARG A 57 4.03 -24.86 -14.02
CA ARG A 57 2.58 -24.84 -14.26
C ARG A 57 1.81 -24.04 -13.20
N ALA A 58 0.81 -23.29 -13.64
CA ALA A 58 0.06 -22.38 -12.76
C ALA A 58 -0.73 -23.09 -11.66
N ASN A 59 -1.04 -24.38 -11.83
CA ASN A 59 -1.72 -25.24 -10.85
C ASN A 59 -0.75 -26.04 -9.97
N ASN A 60 0.57 -25.92 -10.16
CA ASN A 60 1.55 -26.63 -9.36
C ASN A 60 1.62 -25.98 -7.96
N THR A 61 0.96 -26.59 -6.99
CA THR A 61 0.89 -26.11 -5.59
C THR A 61 2.20 -26.24 -4.83
N ARG A 62 3.17 -27.03 -5.32
CA ARG A 62 4.52 -27.04 -4.74
C ARG A 62 5.29 -25.75 -5.06
N VAL A 63 5.04 -25.16 -6.23
CA VAL A 63 5.66 -23.89 -6.67
C VAL A 63 4.81 -22.69 -6.26
N TRP A 64 3.49 -22.82 -6.40
CA TRP A 64 2.50 -21.79 -6.10
C TRP A 64 1.61 -22.26 -4.93
N PRO A 65 2.11 -22.23 -3.68
CA PRO A 65 1.42 -22.84 -2.53
C PRO A 65 0.05 -22.24 -2.23
N TYR A 66 -0.18 -20.98 -2.62
CA TYR A 66 -1.46 -20.31 -2.46
C TYR A 66 -2.38 -20.48 -3.67
N GLY A 67 -1.94 -21.21 -4.68
CA GLY A 67 -2.69 -21.45 -5.90
C GLY A 67 -2.56 -20.37 -6.96
N ARG A 68 -3.18 -20.67 -8.09
CA ARG A 68 -3.18 -19.90 -9.32
C ARG A 68 -3.74 -18.49 -9.12
N GLY A 69 -3.04 -17.47 -9.62
CA GLY A 69 -3.50 -16.08 -9.56
C GLY A 69 -3.49 -15.42 -8.18
N GLN A 70 -3.18 -16.17 -7.12
CA GLN A 70 -3.14 -15.67 -5.73
C GLN A 70 -1.80 -15.01 -5.40
N LEU A 71 -1.79 -14.13 -4.40
CA LEU A 71 -0.56 -13.45 -3.98
C LEU A 71 0.49 -14.47 -3.48
N THR A 72 1.73 -14.25 -3.87
CA THR A 72 2.87 -14.97 -3.28
C THR A 72 3.20 -14.39 -1.90
N HIS A 73 3.96 -15.11 -1.10
CA HIS A 73 4.45 -14.60 0.18
C HIS A 73 5.22 -13.27 0.01
N ASN A 74 6.09 -13.20 -1.00
CA ASN A 74 6.80 -11.97 -1.37
C ASN A 74 5.84 -10.85 -1.77
N GLY A 75 4.79 -11.16 -2.54
CA GLY A 75 3.75 -10.20 -2.91
C GLY A 75 3.02 -9.63 -1.69
N ARG A 76 2.82 -10.42 -0.64
CA ARG A 76 2.22 -9.94 0.59
C ARG A 76 3.13 -8.96 1.34
N ILE A 77 4.40 -9.33 1.50
CA ILE A 77 5.42 -8.48 2.13
C ILE A 77 5.57 -7.16 1.36
N GLN A 78 5.54 -7.19 0.04
CA GLN A 78 5.64 -5.99 -0.80
C GLN A 78 4.56 -4.96 -0.44
N LEU A 79 3.30 -5.38 -0.29
CA LEU A 79 2.20 -4.45 -0.03
C LEU A 79 2.20 -3.94 1.40
N TYR A 80 2.56 -4.78 2.37
CA TYR A 80 2.79 -4.33 3.74
C TYR A 80 3.90 -3.26 3.82
N LYS A 81 5.07 -3.56 3.24
CA LYS A 81 6.20 -2.61 3.20
C LYS A 81 5.85 -1.34 2.44
N LEU A 82 5.04 -1.43 1.39
CA LEU A 82 4.56 -0.27 0.66
C LEU A 82 3.68 0.61 1.57
N GLY A 83 2.73 0.02 2.31
CA GLY A 83 1.93 0.73 3.30
C GLY A 83 2.79 1.46 4.34
N ALA A 84 3.76 0.75 4.93
CA ALA A 84 4.70 1.31 5.91
C ALA A 84 5.55 2.45 5.33
N LYS A 85 5.98 2.33 4.05
CA LYS A 85 6.69 3.40 3.35
C LYS A 85 5.80 4.63 3.19
N PHE A 86 4.53 4.47 2.81
CA PHE A 86 3.58 5.58 2.70
C PHE A 86 3.28 6.22 4.07
N ARG A 87 3.20 5.42 5.14
CA ARG A 87 3.09 5.93 6.51
C ARG A 87 4.26 6.86 6.86
N SER A 88 5.49 6.45 6.56
CA SER A 88 6.69 7.26 6.77
C SER A 88 6.70 8.52 5.89
N MET A 89 6.38 8.40 4.61
CA MET A 89 6.38 9.52 3.67
C MET A 89 5.34 10.59 4.00
N TYR A 90 4.25 10.25 4.66
CA TYR A 90 3.17 11.18 5.00
C TYR A 90 2.95 11.26 6.51
N ASN A 91 4.00 11.02 7.29
CA ASN A 91 3.96 11.20 8.74
C ASN A 91 3.67 12.67 9.07
N GLY A 92 2.72 12.92 9.96
CA GLY A 92 2.20 14.24 10.30
C GLY A 92 1.04 14.72 9.40
N PHE A 93 0.85 14.14 8.21
CA PHE A 93 -0.37 14.31 7.41
C PHE A 93 -1.40 13.23 7.72
N LEU A 94 -0.94 11.98 7.82
CA LEU A 94 -1.75 10.86 8.29
C LEU A 94 -1.77 10.84 9.83
N ASP A 95 -2.96 10.84 10.41
CA ASP A 95 -3.14 10.66 11.85
C ASP A 95 -2.65 9.26 12.28
N GLN A 96 -2.24 9.11 13.54
CA GLN A 96 -1.88 7.82 14.13
C GLN A 96 -3.04 6.82 14.08
N HIS A 97 -4.27 7.31 14.21
CA HIS A 97 -5.48 6.48 14.14
C HIS A 97 -6.17 6.60 12.78
N TYR A 98 -6.87 5.53 12.41
CA TYR A 98 -7.76 5.55 11.26
C TYR A 98 -9.03 6.32 11.60
N TYR A 99 -9.34 7.36 10.81
CA TYR A 99 -10.61 8.07 10.87
C TYR A 99 -11.34 7.97 9.53
N PRO A 100 -12.57 7.41 9.49
CA PRO A 100 -13.29 7.16 8.24
C PRO A 100 -13.69 8.43 7.49
N ASP A 101 -13.74 9.58 8.17
CA ASP A 101 -14.08 10.86 7.57
C ASP A 101 -12.93 11.44 6.75
N ASN A 102 -11.68 11.13 7.09
CA ASN A 102 -10.50 11.72 6.46
C ASN A 102 -9.78 10.75 5.52
N PHE A 103 -10.17 9.46 5.54
CA PHE A 103 -9.52 8.40 4.80
C PHE A 103 -10.55 7.48 4.12
N LYS A 104 -10.32 7.15 2.85
CA LYS A 104 -11.07 6.11 2.13
C LYS A 104 -10.11 5.18 1.40
N ALA A 105 -10.42 3.88 1.40
CA ALA A 105 -9.71 2.87 0.62
C ALA A 105 -10.69 2.01 -0.18
N PHE A 106 -10.36 1.77 -1.44
CA PHE A 106 -11.15 0.97 -2.36
C PHE A 106 -10.26 -0.08 -3.04
N SER A 107 -10.86 -1.21 -3.38
CA SER A 107 -10.20 -2.24 -4.18
C SER A 107 -11.17 -2.86 -5.18
N THR A 108 -10.62 -3.39 -6.27
CA THR A 108 -11.36 -4.27 -7.17
C THR A 108 -11.68 -5.61 -6.49
N PRO A 109 -12.80 -6.27 -6.79
CA PRO A 109 -13.32 -7.41 -6.00
C PRO A 109 -12.50 -8.71 -6.10
N SER A 110 -11.42 -8.77 -6.86
CA SER A 110 -10.56 -9.96 -6.91
C SER A 110 -9.83 -10.20 -5.58
N ASP A 111 -9.73 -11.44 -5.12
CA ASP A 111 -9.05 -11.83 -3.85
C ASP A 111 -7.68 -11.17 -3.68
N ARG A 112 -6.82 -11.27 -4.69
CA ARG A 112 -5.47 -10.69 -4.68
C ARG A 112 -5.45 -9.18 -4.44
N SER A 113 -6.47 -8.47 -4.93
CA SER A 113 -6.56 -7.01 -4.79
C SER A 113 -7.12 -6.62 -3.43
N GLN A 114 -8.13 -7.35 -2.94
CA GLN A 114 -8.64 -7.18 -1.58
C GLN A 114 -7.55 -7.48 -0.53
N GLN A 115 -6.84 -8.61 -0.68
CA GLN A 115 -5.71 -8.96 0.19
C GLN A 115 -4.56 -7.94 0.10
N SER A 116 -4.26 -7.43 -1.11
CA SER A 116 -3.26 -6.36 -1.27
C SER A 116 -3.67 -5.08 -0.55
N ALA A 117 -4.95 -4.70 -0.61
CA ALA A 117 -5.48 -3.54 0.10
C ALA A 117 -5.36 -3.73 1.62
N GLN A 118 -5.79 -4.87 2.14
CA GLN A 118 -5.67 -5.20 3.56
C GLN A 118 -4.22 -5.10 4.05
N LEU A 119 -3.26 -5.66 3.29
CA LEU A 119 -1.84 -5.62 3.65
C LEU A 119 -1.25 -4.21 3.57
N PHE A 120 -1.62 -3.44 2.56
CA PHE A 120 -1.23 -2.03 2.48
C PHE A 120 -1.76 -1.26 3.68
N LEU A 121 -3.03 -1.44 4.05
CA LEU A 121 -3.64 -0.79 5.21
C LEU A 121 -3.00 -1.24 6.52
N ALA A 122 -2.64 -2.51 6.66
CA ALA A 122 -1.93 -3.01 7.85
C ALA A 122 -0.55 -2.38 8.02
N GLY A 123 0.15 -2.06 6.93
CA GLY A 123 1.41 -1.30 6.99
C GLY A 123 1.18 0.21 7.20
N LEU A 124 0.04 0.74 6.75
CA LEU A 124 -0.29 2.16 6.84
C LEU A 124 -0.80 2.56 8.22
N PHE A 125 -1.61 1.71 8.84
CA PHE A 125 -2.22 1.86 10.17
C PHE A 125 -1.97 0.57 10.97
N PRO A 126 -0.75 0.37 11.50
CA PRO A 126 -0.47 -0.77 12.36
C PRO A 126 -1.31 -0.71 13.65
N PRO A 127 -1.73 -1.86 14.22
CA PRO A 127 -2.38 -1.87 15.53
C PRO A 127 -1.47 -1.25 16.60
N THR A 128 -2.06 -0.45 17.49
CA THR A 128 -1.40 0.20 18.62
C THR A 128 -1.91 -0.37 19.94
#